data_AF-A0A536UVW7-F1
#
_entry.id   AF-A0A536UVW7-F1
#
_cell.length_a   1.000
_cell.length_b   1.000
_cell.length_c   1.000
_cell.angle_alpha   90.00
_cell.angle_beta   90.00
_cell.angle_gamma   90.00
#
_symmetry.space_group_name_H-M   'P 1'
#
loop_
_entity.id
_entity.type
_entity.pdbx_description
1 polymer ?
#
loop_
_entity_poly.entity_id
_entity_poly.type
_entity_poly.pdbx_seq_one_letter_code
_entity_poly.pdbx_strand_id
1 'polypeptide(L)'
;EKMFYFRGGPHDFGCVTCHGEDGKRIRLQDLPNLTKLEGAQKAYTTWPAYRVSQGELRTFQWRLYDCFRQQRFPELLYGSDASIALTMFLARNANGAAFDAP
;
A
#
# COMPACT_ATOMS: atom_id res chain seq x y z
N GLU A 1 -2.46 11.35 -3.10
CA GLU A 1 -1.39 11.62 -4.10
C GLU A 1 -0.10 12.12 -3.47
N LYS A 2 -0.01 13.36 -2.93
CA LYS A 2 1.25 13.90 -2.37
C LYS A 2 1.99 12.95 -1.42
N MET A 3 1.27 12.31 -0.49
CA MET A 3 1.85 11.33 0.44
C MET A 3 2.46 10.10 -0.25
N PHE A 4 1.92 9.64 -1.36
CA PHE A 4 2.44 8.49 -2.09
C PHE A 4 3.85 8.77 -2.67
N TYR A 5 4.08 10.02 -3.05
CA TYR A 5 5.35 10.50 -3.61
C TYR A 5 6.26 11.18 -2.58
N PHE A 6 5.78 11.37 -1.35
CA PHE A 6 6.57 11.98 -0.28
C PHE A 6 7.69 11.04 0.14
N ARG A 7 8.93 11.55 0.11
CA ARG A 7 10.12 10.83 0.57
C ARG A 7 10.61 11.42 1.87
N GLY A 8 11.08 10.57 2.78
CA GLY A 8 11.64 11.02 4.03
C GLY A 8 12.07 9.86 4.93
N GLY A 9 12.26 10.19 6.21
CA GLY A 9 12.77 9.25 7.20
C GLY A 9 14.25 8.88 6.95
N PRO A 10 14.81 7.98 7.77
CA PRO A 10 16.24 7.63 7.73
C PRO A 10 16.71 6.95 6.42
N HIS A 11 15.76 6.47 5.60
CA HIS A 11 16.06 5.77 4.35
C HIS A 11 15.63 6.55 3.11
N ASP A 12 15.10 7.76 3.27
CA ASP A 12 14.59 8.59 2.17
C ASP A 12 13.61 7.84 1.25
N PHE A 13 12.73 7.06 1.87
CA PHE A 13 11.72 6.26 1.17
C PHE A 13 10.39 7.01 1.06
N GLY A 14 9.71 6.77 -0.06
CA GLY A 14 8.28 7.00 -0.22
C GLY A 14 7.60 5.76 -0.79
N CYS A 15 6.26 5.74 -0.86
CA CYS A 15 5.55 4.61 -1.46
C CYS A 15 6.02 4.35 -2.89
N VAL A 16 6.22 5.44 -3.65
CA VAL A 16 6.71 5.41 -5.04
C VAL A 16 8.07 4.72 -5.18
N THR A 17 8.94 4.72 -4.16
CA THR A 17 10.26 4.08 -4.21
C THR A 17 10.15 2.58 -4.50
N CYS A 18 9.10 1.92 -3.97
CA CYS A 18 8.87 0.50 -4.19
C CYS A 18 7.75 0.23 -5.19
N HIS A 19 6.78 1.14 -5.30
CA HIS A 19 5.52 0.92 -6.02
C HIS A 19 5.34 1.82 -7.25
N GLY A 20 6.41 2.41 -7.78
CA GLY A 20 6.37 3.32 -8.93
C GLY A 20 6.85 2.74 -10.26
N GLU A 21 7.40 1.52 -10.28
CA GLU A 21 8.02 0.92 -11.47
C GLU A 21 7.54 -0.53 -11.69
N ASP A 22 7.50 -0.95 -12.95
CA ASP A 22 7.09 -2.29 -13.34
C ASP A 22 8.22 -3.31 -13.14
N GLY A 23 7.86 -4.57 -12.88
CA GLY A 23 8.80 -5.70 -12.82
C GLY A 23 9.80 -5.65 -11.66
N LYS A 24 9.51 -4.88 -10.60
CA LYS A 24 10.38 -4.79 -9.42
C LYS A 24 10.04 -5.85 -8.38
N ARG A 25 11.05 -6.17 -7.57
CA ARG A 25 10.93 -7.01 -6.38
C ARG A 25 11.88 -6.54 -5.27
N ILE A 26 11.51 -6.80 -4.02
CA ILE A 26 12.44 -6.74 -2.88
C ILE A 26 12.66 -8.17 -2.40
N ARG A 27 13.92 -8.62 -2.42
CA ARG A 27 14.27 -10.03 -2.20
C ARG A 27 13.48 -10.92 -3.18
N LEU A 28 12.53 -11.70 -2.67
CA LEU A 28 11.67 -12.60 -3.46
C LEU A 28 10.21 -12.13 -3.48
N GLN A 29 9.91 -10.91 -3.04
CA GLN A 29 8.56 -10.36 -3.05
C GLN A 29 8.38 -9.43 -4.24
N ASP A 30 7.50 -9.80 -5.17
CA ASP A 30 7.13 -8.94 -6.29
C ASP A 30 6.37 -7.70 -5.79
N LEU A 31 6.67 -6.56 -6.41
CA LEU A 31 6.08 -5.28 -6.05
C LEU A 31 5.12 -4.83 -7.15
N PRO A 32 3.82 -4.63 -6.85
CA PRO A 32 2.90 -4.07 -7.81
C PRO A 32 3.24 -2.59 -8.06
N ASN A 33 3.18 -2.17 -9.32
CA ASN A 33 3.22 -0.75 -9.68
C ASN A 33 1.84 -0.13 -9.40
N LEU A 34 1.75 0.67 -8.35
CA LEU A 34 0.49 1.28 -7.88
C LEU A 34 0.14 2.58 -8.64
N THR A 35 1.00 2.99 -9.58
CA THR A 35 0.72 4.08 -10.53
C THR A 35 0.07 3.60 -11.82
N LYS A 36 -0.01 2.27 -12.02
CA LYS A 36 -0.65 1.62 -13.17
C LYS A 36 -1.93 0.94 -12.74
N LEU A 37 -2.95 0.98 -13.60
CA LEU A 37 -4.28 0.45 -13.32
C LEU A 37 -4.23 -1.03 -12.91
N GLU A 38 -3.57 -1.87 -13.71
CA GLU A 38 -3.49 -3.32 -13.45
C GLU A 38 -2.82 -3.64 -12.10
N GLY A 39 -1.69 -2.99 -11.80
CA GLY A 39 -0.97 -3.19 -10.54
C GLY A 39 -1.77 -2.68 -9.33
N ALA A 40 -2.43 -1.54 -9.45
CA ALA A 40 -3.30 -1.00 -8.40
C ALA A 40 -4.52 -1.87 -8.15
N GLN A 41 -5.21 -2.32 -9.21
CA GLN A 41 -6.37 -3.22 -9.13
C GLN A 41 -5.99 -4.52 -8.43
N LYS A 42 -4.94 -5.21 -8.91
CA LYS A 42 -4.45 -6.46 -8.30
C LYS A 42 -4.11 -6.31 -6.81
N ALA A 43 -3.54 -5.17 -6.42
CA ALA A 43 -3.09 -4.94 -5.05
C ALA A 43 -4.18 -4.49 -4.09
N TYR A 44 -5.17 -3.70 -4.55
CA TYR A 44 -6.15 -3.06 -3.67
C TYR A 44 -7.40 -3.90 -3.46
N THR A 45 -7.92 -4.57 -4.50
CA THR A 45 -9.23 -5.25 -4.43
C THR A 45 -9.23 -6.54 -3.62
N THR A 46 -8.04 -7.02 -3.25
CA THR A 46 -7.81 -8.24 -2.45
C THR A 46 -7.68 -7.93 -0.95
N TRP A 47 -8.06 -6.72 -0.52
CA TRP A 47 -8.09 -6.32 0.89
C TRP A 47 -9.53 -6.06 1.36
N PRO A 48 -9.90 -6.45 2.61
CA PRO A 48 -9.06 -7.05 3.67
C PRO A 48 -8.51 -8.43 3.30
N ALA A 49 -7.39 -8.86 3.90
CA ALA A 49 -6.70 -10.09 3.51
C ALA A 49 -6.36 -10.95 4.72
N TYR A 50 -6.60 -12.26 4.63
CA TYR A 50 -6.06 -13.21 5.61
C TYR A 50 -4.57 -13.39 5.38
N ARG A 51 -3.75 -13.00 6.36
CA ARG A 51 -2.30 -13.01 6.26
C ARG A 51 -1.77 -14.30 6.86
N VAL A 52 -1.44 -15.29 6.02
CA VAL A 52 -0.94 -16.61 6.45
C VAL A 52 0.23 -16.51 7.43
N SER A 53 1.17 -15.59 7.21
CA SER A 53 2.32 -15.39 8.11
C SER A 53 1.98 -14.84 9.50
N GLN A 54 0.73 -14.37 9.69
CA GLN A 54 0.24 -13.81 10.95
C GLN A 54 -0.95 -14.59 11.53
N GLY A 55 -1.57 -15.48 10.75
CA GLY A 55 -2.71 -16.26 11.18
C GLY A 55 -4.00 -15.45 11.40
N GLU A 56 -4.12 -14.25 10.81
CA GLU A 56 -5.22 -13.32 11.08
C GLU A 56 -5.65 -12.50 9.85
N LEU A 57 -6.91 -12.02 9.88
CA LEU A 57 -7.43 -11.07 8.90
C LEU A 57 -6.86 -9.67 9.18
N ARG A 58 -6.29 -9.03 8.16
CA ARG A 58 -5.79 -7.65 8.23
C ARG A 58 -6.57 -6.74 7.29
N THR A 59 -6.87 -5.54 7.78
CA THR A 59 -7.52 -4.48 7.00
C THR A 59 -6.52 -3.72 6.14
N PHE A 60 -7.00 -2.95 5.17
CA PHE A 60 -6.15 -2.05 4.39
C PHE A 60 -5.51 -0.95 5.26
N GLN A 61 -6.20 -0.49 6.31
CA GLN A 61 -5.62 0.42 7.31
C GLN A 61 -4.38 -0.19 7.97
N TRP A 62 -4.46 -1.45 8.40
CA TRP A 62 -3.31 -2.16 8.96
C TRP A 62 -2.18 -2.28 7.92
N ARG A 63 -2.51 -2.52 6.64
CA ARG A 63 -1.49 -2.58 5.58
C ARG A 63 -0.73 -1.26 5.45
N LEU A 64 -1.42 -0.12 5.49
CA LEU A 64 -0.77 1.19 5.42
C LEU A 64 0.11 1.46 6.65
N TYR A 65 -0.37 1.14 7.85
CA TYR A 65 0.43 1.18 9.07
C TYR A 65 1.73 0.36 8.92
N ASP A 66 1.63 -0.88 8.44
CA ASP A 66 2.78 -1.76 8.26
C ASP A 66 3.76 -1.24 7.19
N CYS A 67 3.25 -0.60 6.13
CA CYS A 67 4.08 0.08 5.13
C CYS A 67 4.86 1.26 5.72
N PHE A 68 4.24 2.09 6.57
CA PHE A 68 4.91 3.22 7.23
C PHE A 68 6.02 2.72 8.17
N ARG A 69 5.70 1.69 8.96
CA ARG A 69 6.67 1.01 9.83
C ARG A 69 7.90 0.51 9.06
N GLN A 70 7.71 -0.10 7.90
CA GLN A 70 8.80 -0.59 7.04
C GLN A 70 9.62 0.53 6.40
N GLN A 71 9.03 1.71 6.19
CA GLN A 71 9.75 2.90 5.72
C GLN A 71 10.52 3.62 6.84
N ARG A 72 10.39 3.17 8.10
CA ARG A 72 10.95 3.83 9.29
C ARG A 72 10.36 5.23 9.49
N PHE A 73 9.12 5.42 9.08
CA PHE A 73 8.32 6.59 9.47
C PHE A 73 7.70 6.40 10.86
N PRO A 74 7.27 7.50 11.52
CA PRO A 74 6.36 7.42 12.65
C PRO A 74 5.10 6.63 12.30
N GLU A 75 4.43 6.13 13.35
CA GLU A 75 3.18 5.41 13.22
C GLU A 75 2.13 6.23 12.44
N LEU A 76 1.53 5.59 11.42
CA LEU A 76 0.37 6.15 10.76
C LEU A 76 -0.86 5.93 11.65
N LEU A 77 -1.34 7.03 12.24
CA LEU A 77 -2.48 6.99 13.15
C LEU A 77 -3.74 6.46 12.44
N TYR A 78 -4.41 5.53 13.10
CA TYR A 78 -5.65 4.92 12.63
C TYR A 78 -6.72 5.98 12.40
N GLY A 79 -7.36 5.95 11.22
CA GLY A 79 -8.41 6.90 10.85
C GLY A 79 -7.97 8.36 10.71
N SER A 80 -6.67 8.65 10.70
CA SER A 80 -6.17 10.00 10.45
C SER A 80 -6.48 10.45 9.01
N ASP A 81 -6.56 11.77 8.80
CA ASP A 81 -6.75 12.35 7.46
C ASP A 81 -5.68 11.85 6.47
N ALA A 82 -4.46 11.66 6.96
CA ALA A 82 -3.36 11.10 6.20
C ALA A 82 -3.64 9.65 5.74
N SER A 83 -4.14 8.79 6.64
CA SER A 83 -4.47 7.41 6.30
C SER A 83 -5.67 7.32 5.36
N ILE A 84 -6.69 8.15 5.58
CA ILE A 84 -7.89 8.24 4.73
C ILE A 84 -7.50 8.72 3.34
N ALA A 85 -6.74 9.82 3.22
CA ALA A 85 -6.33 10.38 1.95
C ALA A 85 -5.46 9.42 1.13
N LEU A 86 -4.54 8.70 1.77
CA LEU A 86 -3.73 7.69 1.12
C LEU A 86 -4.58 6.49 0.66
N THR A 87 -5.50 6.02 1.49
CA THR A 87 -6.44 4.94 1.15
C THR A 87 -7.28 5.33 -0.07
N MET A 88 -7.90 6.52 -0.06
CA MET A 88 -8.74 6.99 -1.16
C MET A 88 -7.97 7.14 -2.47
N PHE A 89 -6.72 7.59 -2.42
CA PHE A 89 -5.86 7.65 -3.60
C PHE A 89 -5.61 6.26 -4.19
N LEU A 90 -5.28 5.28 -3.35
CA LEU A 90 -5.04 3.91 -3.81
C LEU A 90 -6.31 3.22 -4.32
N ALA A 91 -7.45 3.47 -3.66
CA ALA A 91 -8.76 3.00 -4.10
C ALA A 91 -9.10 3.53 -5.50
N ARG A 92 -8.92 4.83 -5.71
CA ARG A 92 -9.16 5.48 -7.01
C ARG A 92 -8.30 4.89 -8.12
N ASN A 93 -7.02 4.61 -7.83
CA ASN A 93 -6.12 4.00 -8.81
C ASN A 93 -6.55 2.56 -9.18
N ALA A 94 -7.29 1.90 -8.30
CA ALA A 94 -7.82 0.54 -8.49
C ALA A 94 -9.27 0.51 -9.02
N ASN A 95 -9.83 1.65 -9.44
CA ASN A 95 -11.22 1.73 -9.89
C ASN A 95 -11.53 0.75 -11.03
N GLY A 96 -12.76 0.22 -11.03
CA GLY A 96 -13.30 -0.62 -12.10
C GLY A 96 -12.98 -2.11 -12.00
N ALA A 97 -12.14 -2.54 -11.06
CA ALA A 97 -11.96 -3.96 -10.77
C ALA A 97 -13.04 -4.51 -9.85
N ALA A 98 -13.34 -5.80 -10.00
CA ALA A 98 -14.18 -6.52 -9.06
C ALA A 98 -13.50 -6.62 -7.69
N PHE A 99 -14.31 -6.51 -6.64
CA PHE A 99 -13.86 -6.77 -5.28
C PHE A 99 -13.65 -8.28 -5.09
N ASP A 100 -12.47 -8.66 -4.60
CA ASP A 100 -12.04 -10.07 -4.46
C ASP A 100 -11.30 -10.28 -3.15
N ALA A 101 -11.94 -9.84 -2.06
CA ALA A 101 -11.42 -9.98 -0.71
C ALA A 101 -12.33 -10.91 0.12
N PRO A 102 -11.78 -11.66 1.10
CA PRO A 102 -12.56 -12.40 2.09
C PRO A 102 -13.44 -11.51 2.97
#